data_AF-A0A8J3BJB6-F1
#
_entry.id   AF-A0A8J3BJB6-F1
#
_cell.length_a   1.000
_cell.length_b   1.000
_cell.length_c   1.000
_cell.angle_alpha   90.00
_cell.angle_beta   90.00
_cell.angle_gamma   90.00
#
_symmetry.space_group_name_H-M   'P 1'
#
loop_
_entity.id
_entity.type
_entity.pdbx_description
1 polymer ?
#
loop_
_entity_poly.entity_id
_entity_poly.type
_entity_poly.pdbx_seq_one_letter_code
_entity_poly.pdbx_strand_id
1 'polypeptide(L)'
;MKYIFIGLLLVFLLYPIIWAKTQLNDDNKKKALTSVTALMSLAIFMSIVFSVVIALNADMPANIGHGGFMYIIGPSFYGLLVLIFYLVSLGVRPDFKFALGIISILINLLIGFIYFLN
;
A
#
# COMPACT_ATOMS: atom_id res chain seq x y z
N MET A 1 -12.03 12.78 -16.15
CA MET A 1 -10.99 12.89 -15.09
C MET A 1 -10.84 11.61 -14.25
N LYS A 2 -11.91 10.99 -13.74
CA LYS A 2 -11.83 9.79 -12.87
C LYS A 2 -10.96 8.63 -13.41
N TYR A 3 -11.10 8.27 -14.69
CA TYR A 3 -10.34 7.15 -15.29
C TYR A 3 -8.85 7.44 -15.50
N ILE A 4 -8.50 8.70 -15.77
CA ILE A 4 -7.09 9.13 -15.93
C ILE A 4 -6.39 9.01 -14.57
N PHE A 5 -7.06 9.43 -13.50
CA PHE A 5 -6.51 9.34 -12.14
C PHE A 5 -6.28 7.88 -11.72
N ILE A 6 -7.22 6.98 -12.01
CA ILE A 6 -7.09 5.53 -11.74
C ILE A 6 -5.94 4.91 -12.56
N GLY A 7 -5.81 5.27 -13.84
CA GLY A 7 -4.71 4.80 -14.68
C GLY A 7 -3.34 5.25 -14.16
N LEU A 8 -3.22 6.52 -13.74
CA LEU A 8 -1.99 7.08 -13.18
C LEU A 8 -1.63 6.40 -11.85
N LEU A 9 -2.63 6.10 -11.03
CA LEU A 9 -2.51 5.38 -9.76
C LEU A 9 -1.98 3.95 -9.95
N LEU A 10 -2.50 3.22 -10.93
CA LEU A 10 -2.04 1.87 -11.28
C LEU A 10 -0.60 1.88 -11.79
N VAL A 11 -0.25 2.81 -12.67
CA VAL A 11 1.13 2.95 -13.17
C VAL A 11 2.09 3.24 -12.01
N PHE A 12 1.70 4.12 -11.08
CA PHE A 12 2.53 4.50 -9.94
C PHE A 12 2.74 3.34 -8.94
N LEU A 13 1.75 2.46 -8.76
CA LEU A 13 1.90 1.24 -7.95
C LEU A 13 2.74 0.17 -8.63
N LEU A 14 2.55 -0.02 -9.94
CA LEU A 14 3.21 -1.11 -10.67
C LEU A 14 4.68 -0.81 -10.98
N TYR A 15 5.03 0.46 -11.21
CA TYR A 15 6.41 0.87 -11.50
C TYR A 15 7.44 0.36 -10.47
N PRO A 16 7.31 0.64 -9.16
CA PRO A 16 8.28 0.19 -8.16
C PRO A 16 8.30 -1.34 -8.04
N ILE A 17 7.19 -2.04 -8.28
CA ILE A 17 7.13 -3.51 -8.23
C ILE A 17 7.91 -4.12 -9.40
N ILE A 18 7.71 -3.62 -10.62
CA ILE A 18 8.41 -4.08 -11.82
C ILE A 18 9.92 -3.81 -11.65
N TRP A 19 10.28 -2.61 -11.21
CA TRP A 19 11.67 -2.23 -10.98
C TRP A 19 12.32 -3.02 -9.83
N ALA A 20 11.59 -3.32 -8.75
CA ALA A 20 12.09 -4.18 -7.69
C ALA A 20 12.38 -5.59 -8.21
N LYS A 21 11.55 -6.09 -9.15
CA LYS A 21 11.68 -7.46 -9.68
C LYS A 21 12.93 -7.61 -10.54
N THR A 22 13.28 -6.59 -11.32
CA THR A 22 14.51 -6.61 -12.13
C THR A 22 15.78 -6.59 -11.28
N GLN A 23 15.71 -6.08 -10.05
CA GLN A 23 16.82 -6.08 -9.11
C GLN A 23 16.92 -7.36 -8.28
N LEU A 24 15.90 -8.22 -8.27
CA LEU A 24 15.91 -9.44 -7.48
C LEU A 24 16.86 -10.46 -8.12
N ASN A 25 17.92 -10.82 -7.40
CA ASN A 25 18.85 -11.88 -7.77
C ASN A 25 19.00 -12.87 -6.59
N ASP A 26 19.59 -14.03 -6.84
CA ASP A 26 19.69 -15.06 -5.79
C ASP A 26 20.49 -14.59 -4.57
N ASP A 27 21.47 -13.70 -4.76
CA ASP A 27 22.31 -13.14 -3.69
C ASP A 27 21.55 -12.21 -2.73
N ASN A 28 20.55 -11.48 -3.22
CA ASN A 28 19.77 -10.53 -2.43
C ASN A 28 18.40 -11.07 -2.00
N LYS A 29 18.00 -12.26 -2.48
CA LYS A 29 16.79 -12.97 -2.07
C LYS A 29 16.79 -13.33 -0.59
N LYS A 30 17.94 -13.70 -0.04
CA LYS A 30 18.10 -14.11 1.37
C LYS A 30 18.39 -12.97 2.34
N LYS A 31 18.59 -11.75 1.84
CA LYS A 31 18.88 -10.57 2.67
C LYS A 31 17.58 -9.84 3.02
N ALA A 32 17.36 -9.52 4.29
CA ALA A 32 16.14 -8.85 4.75
C ALA A 32 16.02 -7.42 4.19
N LEU A 33 17.07 -6.61 4.33
CA LEU A 33 17.11 -5.23 3.88
C LEU A 33 17.98 -5.10 2.62
N THR A 34 17.34 -4.70 1.53
CA THR A 34 17.92 -4.59 0.18
C THR A 34 17.27 -3.44 -0.56
N SER A 35 17.79 -3.07 -1.73
CA SER A 35 17.13 -2.10 -2.61
C SER A 35 15.73 -2.56 -3.03
N VAL A 36 15.54 -3.88 -3.25
CA VAL A 36 14.23 -4.51 -3.51
C VAL A 36 13.28 -4.26 -2.35
N THR A 37 13.74 -4.49 -1.12
CA THR A 37 12.95 -4.23 0.09
C THR A 37 12.55 -2.76 0.20
N ALA A 38 13.47 -1.83 -0.07
CA ALA A 38 13.17 -0.40 -0.03
C ALA A 38 12.12 0.01 -1.06
N LEU A 39 12.23 -0.49 -2.30
CA LEU A 39 11.26 -0.25 -3.36
C LEU A 39 9.88 -0.83 -3.02
N MET A 40 9.83 -2.03 -2.43
CA MET A 40 8.57 -2.63 -1.98
C MET A 40 7.96 -1.86 -0.81
N SER A 41 8.75 -1.43 0.17
CA SER A 41 8.27 -0.59 1.28
C SER A 41 7.71 0.74 0.77
N LEU A 42 8.35 1.35 -0.23
CA LEU A 42 7.84 2.56 -0.88
C LEU A 42 6.51 2.29 -1.59
N ALA A 43 6.40 1.18 -2.32
CA ALA A 43 5.15 0.80 -2.99
C ALA A 43 4.00 0.56 -1.99
N ILE A 44 4.30 -0.10 -0.86
CA ILE A 44 3.35 -0.28 0.24
C ILE A 44 2.96 1.07 0.82
N PHE A 45 3.91 1.96 1.12
CA PHE A 45 3.61 3.30 1.62
C PHE A 45 2.70 4.09 0.66
N MET A 46 2.98 4.06 -0.65
CA MET A 46 2.13 4.71 -1.65
C MET A 46 0.73 4.10 -1.69
N SER A 47 0.58 2.79 -1.49
CA SER A 47 -0.75 2.16 -1.40
C SER A 47 -1.56 2.66 -0.19
N ILE A 48 -0.93 3.10 0.89
CA ILE A 48 -1.61 3.74 2.03
C ILE A 48 -2.18 5.09 1.60
N VAL A 49 -1.37 5.91 0.91
CA VAL A 49 -1.82 7.19 0.36
C VAL A 49 -3.00 6.97 -0.58
N PHE A 50 -2.94 5.96 -1.44
CA PHE A 50 -4.06 5.62 -2.32
C PHE A 50 -5.30 5.12 -1.58
N SER A 51 -5.11 4.34 -0.51
CA SER A 51 -6.20 3.92 0.36
C SER A 51 -6.97 5.12 0.93
N VAL A 52 -6.25 6.14 1.40
CA VAL A 52 -6.84 7.42 1.86
C VAL A 52 -7.55 8.14 0.72
N VAL A 53 -6.94 8.24 -0.46
CA VAL A 53 -7.57 8.90 -1.62
C VAL A 53 -8.87 8.19 -2.03
N ILE A 54 -8.90 6.85 -2.01
CA ILE A 54 -10.10 6.07 -2.29
C ILE A 54 -11.17 6.36 -1.24
N ALA A 55 -10.82 6.28 0.04
CA ALA A 55 -11.73 6.54 1.15
C ALA A 55 -12.32 7.96 1.11
N LEU A 56 -11.52 8.97 0.77
CA LEU A 56 -11.97 10.36 0.66
C LEU A 56 -12.93 10.62 -0.51
N ASN A 57 -13.01 9.70 -1.49
CA ASN A 57 -14.00 9.79 -2.56
C ASN A 57 -15.38 9.23 -2.17
N ALA A 58 -15.56 8.75 -0.93
CA ALA A 58 -16.85 8.28 -0.43
C ALA A 58 -17.90 9.40 -0.47
N ASP A 59 -19.16 9.05 -0.74
CA ASP A 59 -20.28 9.99 -0.66
C ASP A 59 -20.64 10.23 0.81
N MET A 60 -20.00 11.23 1.43
CA MET A 60 -20.16 11.52 2.86
C MET A 60 -21.44 12.33 3.14
N PRO A 61 -22.35 11.88 4.02
CA PRO A 61 -23.50 12.69 4.42
C PRO A 61 -23.06 13.96 5.16
N ALA A 62 -23.72 15.08 4.85
CA ALA A 62 -23.39 16.42 5.33
C ALA A 62 -23.41 16.62 6.87
N ASN A 63 -23.94 15.65 7.62
CA ASN A 63 -24.06 15.63 9.09
C ASN A 63 -22.84 15.00 9.80
N ILE A 64 -21.81 14.56 9.10
CA ILE A 64 -20.76 13.73 9.71
C ILE A 64 -19.85 14.46 10.72
N GLY A 65 -19.91 15.80 10.83
CA GLY A 65 -19.07 16.54 11.79
C GLY A 65 -17.58 16.21 11.61
N HIS A 66 -16.89 15.81 12.69
CA HIS A 66 -15.49 15.37 12.62
C HIS A 66 -15.27 13.99 11.97
N GLY A 67 -16.33 13.24 11.61
CA GLY A 67 -16.19 11.89 11.06
C GLY A 67 -15.61 11.83 9.65
N GLY A 68 -15.50 12.95 8.93
CA GLY A 68 -14.77 13.02 7.65
C GLY A 68 -13.28 12.71 7.83
N PHE A 69 -12.71 12.98 9.01
CA PHE A 69 -11.33 12.61 9.34
C PHE A 69 -11.14 11.09 9.48
N MET A 70 -12.21 10.32 9.74
CA MET A 70 -12.11 8.87 9.87
C MET A 70 -11.64 8.21 8.56
N TYR A 71 -12.00 8.78 7.41
CA TYR A 71 -11.58 8.35 6.07
C TYR A 71 -10.09 8.62 5.79
N ILE A 72 -9.41 9.38 6.66
CA ILE A 72 -7.96 9.55 6.64
C ILE A 72 -7.31 8.68 7.71
N ILE A 73 -7.80 8.79 8.95
CA ILE A 73 -7.22 8.13 10.13
C ILE A 73 -7.30 6.62 9.99
N GLY A 74 -8.46 6.07 9.64
CA GLY A 74 -8.68 4.64 9.51
C GLY A 74 -7.74 3.98 8.50
N PRO A 75 -7.82 4.34 7.21
CA PRO A 75 -6.92 3.82 6.17
C PRO A 75 -5.42 4.00 6.50
N SER A 76 -5.04 5.16 7.07
CA SER A 76 -3.65 5.42 7.46
C SER A 76 -3.18 4.50 8.60
N PHE A 77 -4.01 4.31 9.62
CA PHE A 77 -3.70 3.48 10.78
C PHE A 77 -3.49 2.03 10.37
N TYR A 78 -4.45 1.44 9.64
CA TYR A 78 -4.30 0.07 9.15
C TYR A 78 -3.13 -0.06 8.16
N GLY A 79 -2.97 0.92 7.27
CA GLY A 79 -1.87 0.92 6.30
C GLY A 79 -0.49 0.92 6.94
N LEU A 80 -0.29 1.73 7.99
CA LEU A 80 0.96 1.75 8.75
C LEU A 80 1.21 0.42 9.47
N LEU A 81 0.18 -0.19 10.06
CA LEU A 81 0.30 -1.53 10.65
C LEU A 81 0.73 -2.58 9.62
N VAL A 82 0.12 -2.56 8.43
CA VAL A 82 0.49 -3.46 7.32
C VAL A 82 1.95 -3.27 6.90
N LEU A 83 2.43 -2.03 6.80
CA LEU A 83 3.82 -1.73 6.49
C LEU A 83 4.78 -2.23 7.58
N ILE A 84 4.43 -2.04 8.86
CA ILE A 84 5.23 -2.54 9.98
C ILE A 84 5.29 -4.06 9.95
N PHE A 85 4.16 -4.74 9.76
CA PHE A 85 4.12 -6.21 9.66
C PHE A 85 4.95 -6.72 8.49
N TYR A 86 4.89 -6.05 7.34
CA TYR A 86 5.75 -6.35 6.21
C TYR A 86 7.23 -6.31 6.62
N LEU A 87 7.69 -5.19 7.18
CA LEU A 87 9.09 -4.99 7.57
C LEU A 87 9.56 -6.03 8.60
N VAL A 88 8.75 -6.30 9.62
CA VAL A 88 9.07 -7.32 10.64
C VAL A 88 9.18 -8.71 10.02
N SER A 89 8.25 -9.07 9.13
CA SER A 89 8.23 -10.38 8.47
C SER A 89 9.49 -10.64 7.65
N LEU A 90 10.11 -9.59 7.07
CA LEU A 90 11.36 -9.73 6.33
C LEU A 90 12.55 -10.13 7.19
N GLY A 91 12.54 -9.80 8.48
CA GLY A 91 13.55 -10.27 9.43
C GLY A 91 13.50 -11.78 9.65
N VAL A 92 12.31 -12.39 9.45
CA VAL A 92 12.08 -13.84 9.64
C VAL A 92 12.16 -14.61 8.33
N ARG A 93 11.52 -14.10 7.26
CA ARG A 93 11.42 -14.73 5.93
C ARG A 93 11.69 -13.72 4.81
N PRO A 94 12.97 -13.37 4.57
CA PRO A 94 13.35 -12.39 3.55
C PRO A 94 13.02 -12.84 2.12
N ASP A 95 12.96 -14.14 1.88
CA ASP A 95 12.62 -14.78 0.61
C ASP A 95 11.17 -14.53 0.16
N PHE A 96 10.28 -14.17 1.09
CA PHE A 96 8.86 -13.87 0.83
C PHE A 96 8.59 -12.39 0.56
N LYS A 97 9.63 -11.54 0.47
CA LYS A 97 9.48 -10.06 0.35
C LYS A 97 8.57 -9.58 -0.78
N PHE A 98 8.49 -10.33 -1.88
CA PHE A 98 7.60 -10.00 -3.00
C PHE A 98 6.15 -10.36 -2.72
N ALA A 99 5.90 -11.60 -2.31
CA ALA A 99 4.56 -12.08 -2.02
C ALA A 99 3.92 -11.26 -0.90
N LEU A 100 4.66 -11.03 0.19
CA LEU A 100 4.20 -10.20 1.30
C LEU A 100 3.94 -8.77 0.87
N GLY A 101 4.81 -8.16 0.07
CA GLY A 101 4.61 -6.77 -0.36
C GLY A 101 3.41 -6.59 -1.29
N ILE A 102 3.16 -7.54 -2.20
CA ILE A 102 1.95 -7.52 -3.04
C ILE A 102 0.69 -7.68 -2.17
N ILE A 103 0.70 -8.64 -1.23
CA ILE A 103 -0.42 -8.84 -0.29
C ILE A 103 -0.67 -7.57 0.53
N SER A 104 0.37 -6.93 1.05
CA SER A 104 0.27 -5.67 1.78
C SER A 104 -0.39 -4.56 0.97
N ILE A 105 0.00 -4.40 -0.30
CA ILE A 105 -0.62 -3.41 -1.20
C ILE A 105 -2.11 -3.71 -1.40
N LEU A 106 -2.47 -4.98 -1.65
CA LEU A 106 -3.86 -5.38 -1.85
C LEU A 106 -4.71 -5.13 -0.60
N ILE A 107 -4.19 -5.44 0.59
CA ILE A 107 -4.87 -5.17 1.86
C ILE A 107 -5.12 -3.67 2.04
N ASN A 108 -4.10 -2.83 1.80
CA ASN A 108 -4.24 -1.39 1.93
C ASN A 108 -5.32 -0.83 0.99
N LEU A 109 -5.34 -1.27 -0.27
CA LEU A 109 -6.37 -0.85 -1.22
C LEU A 109 -7.76 -1.34 -0.80
N LEU A 110 -7.88 -2.59 -0.34
CA LEU A 110 -9.14 -3.14 0.16
C LEU A 110 -9.70 -2.33 1.33
N ILE A 111 -8.85 -1.92 2.28
CA ILE A 111 -9.25 -1.04 3.37
C ILE A 111 -9.82 0.26 2.82
N GLY A 112 -9.15 0.89 1.87
CA GLY A 112 -9.63 2.13 1.25
C GLY A 112 -11.00 1.95 0.61
N PHE A 113 -11.21 0.82 -0.08
CA PHE A 113 -12.51 0.45 -0.64
C PHE A 113 -13.59 0.19 0.43
N ILE A 114 -13.25 -0.45 1.55
CA ILE A 114 -14.19 -0.66 2.66
C ILE A 114 -14.66 0.69 3.20
N TYR A 115 -13.75 1.65 3.38
CA TYR A 115 -14.13 3.00 3.79
C TYR A 115 -14.94 3.71 2.69
N PHE A 116 -14.58 3.55 1.42
CA PHE A 116 -15.34 4.14 0.32
C PHE A 116 -16.82 3.69 0.26
N LEU A 117 -17.10 2.44 0.63
CA LEU A 117 -18.44 1.85 0.60
C LEU A 117 -19.27 2.12 1.87
N ASN A 118 -18.63 2.62 2.95
CA ASN A 118 -19.26 2.88 4.25
C ASN A 118 -19.54 4.37 4.45
#